data_AF-A0A1G6JFB7-F1
#
_entry.id   AF-A0A1G6JFB7-F1
#
_cell.length_a   1.000
_cell.length_b   1.000
_cell.length_c   1.000
_cell.angle_alpha   90.00
_cell.angle_beta   90.00
_cell.angle_gamma   90.00
#
_symmetry.space_group_name_H-M   'P 1'
#
loop_
_entity.id
_entity.type
_entity.pdbx_description
1 polymer ?
#
loop_
_entity_poly.entity_id
_entity_poly.type
_entity_poly.pdbx_seq_one_letter_code
_entity_poly.pdbx_strand_id
1 'polypeptide(L)'
;MQFVVLADSDWGAPTAEEEAAGWRWTYRVDVAFAGRDSRVAVSQTAPKENHAAVLGLAEALSPSWAEHRTRAGADWLGPWLERLTTTRGWRARGVERGLVAEFERRHGRRPTSYDWDV
;
A
#
# COMPACT_ATOMS: atom_id res chain seq x y z
N MET A 1 1.06 15.16 9.48
CA MET A 1 1.92 14.01 9.14
C MET A 1 1.59 13.63 7.70
N GLN A 2 2.53 13.66 6.75
CA GLN A 2 2.24 13.37 5.34
C GLN A 2 2.24 11.87 5.03
N PHE A 3 1.15 11.41 4.42
CA PHE A 3 0.97 10.07 3.90
C PHE A 3 0.96 10.10 2.37
N VAL A 4 1.65 9.14 1.76
CA VAL A 4 1.63 8.90 0.32
C VAL A 4 0.74 7.70 0.03
N VAL A 5 -0.27 7.95 -0.78
CA VAL A 5 -1.32 7.00 -1.11
C VAL A 5 -1.00 6.30 -2.41
N LEU A 6 -0.62 5.04 -2.28
CA LEU A 6 -0.46 4.07 -3.34
C LEU A 6 -1.81 3.36 -3.55
N ALA A 7 -2.80 4.10 -4.03
CA ALA A 7 -4.10 3.52 -4.37
C ALA A 7 -4.04 2.80 -5.72
N ASP A 8 -4.72 1.68 -5.89
CA ASP A 8 -5.11 1.16 -7.21
C ASP A 8 -6.57 0.69 -7.11
N SER A 9 -7.52 1.60 -7.31
CA SER A 9 -8.93 1.20 -7.30
C SER A 9 -9.85 2.02 -8.18
N ASP A 10 -10.62 1.29 -8.98
CA ASP A 10 -11.96 1.65 -9.45
C ASP A 10 -12.96 0.93 -8.53
N TRP A 11 -13.84 1.66 -7.85
CA TRP A 11 -14.59 1.21 -6.65
C TRP A 11 -15.79 0.29 -6.94
N GLY A 12 -15.75 -0.50 -8.02
CA GLY A 12 -16.79 -1.47 -8.35
C GLY A 12 -16.65 -2.79 -7.58
N ALA A 13 -17.77 -3.36 -7.13
CA ALA A 13 -17.79 -4.77 -6.75
C ALA A 13 -17.60 -5.62 -8.02
N PRO A 14 -16.81 -6.72 -7.97
CA PRO A 14 -16.71 -7.61 -9.12
C PRO A 14 -18.05 -8.24 -9.46
N THR A 15 -18.29 -8.40 -10.75
CA THR A 15 -19.29 -9.31 -11.29
C THR A 15 -18.86 -10.77 -11.04
N ALA A 16 -19.82 -11.70 -11.09
CA ALA A 16 -19.53 -13.14 -10.95
C ALA A 16 -18.59 -13.67 -12.06
N GLU A 17 -18.62 -13.02 -13.23
CA GLU A 17 -17.78 -13.35 -14.38
C GLU A 17 -16.34 -12.88 -14.16
N GLU A 18 -16.15 -11.71 -13.55
CA GLU A 18 -14.85 -11.21 -13.09
C GLU A 18 -14.27 -12.11 -11.99
N GLU A 19 -15.06 -12.53 -11.00
CA GLU A 19 -14.61 -13.48 -9.96
C GLU A 19 -14.14 -14.80 -10.58
N ALA A 20 -14.90 -15.36 -11.53
CA ALA A 20 -14.56 -16.60 -12.24
C ALA A 20 -13.32 -16.44 -13.14
N ALA A 21 -13.03 -15.24 -13.63
CA ALA A 21 -11.85 -14.91 -14.44
C ALA A 21 -10.59 -14.59 -13.62
N GLY A 22 -10.63 -14.72 -12.29
CA GLY A 22 -9.48 -14.45 -11.41
C GLY A 22 -9.36 -12.99 -10.99
N TRP A 23 -10.50 -12.34 -10.71
CA TRP A 23 -10.56 -10.97 -10.18
C TRP A 23 -9.55 -10.73 -9.05
N ARG A 24 -8.83 -9.60 -9.16
CA ARG A 24 -7.95 -9.10 -8.11
C ARG A 24 -8.71 -8.08 -7.28
N TRP A 25 -8.65 -8.23 -5.96
CA TRP A 25 -9.38 -7.34 -5.07
C TRP A 25 -8.86 -5.92 -5.22
N THR A 26 -9.78 -4.96 -5.28
CA THR A 26 -9.41 -3.55 -5.29
C THR A 26 -8.82 -3.18 -3.95
N TYR A 27 -7.63 -2.58 -4.00
CA TYR A 27 -6.86 -2.28 -2.81
C TYR A 27 -6.25 -0.90 -2.91
N ARG A 28 -6.09 -0.26 -1.76
CA ARG A 28 -5.35 0.97 -1.65
C ARG A 28 -4.39 0.83 -0.48
N VAL A 29 -3.10 0.98 -0.77
CA VAL A 29 -2.07 1.04 0.27
C VAL A 29 -1.64 2.49 0.43
N ASP A 30 -1.65 3.03 1.63
CA ASP A 30 -1.10 4.34 1.93
C ASP A 30 0.16 4.15 2.79
N VAL A 31 1.30 4.73 2.40
CA VAL A 31 2.55 4.69 3.16
C VAL A 31 2.83 6.06 3.75
N ALA A 32 2.93 6.14 5.08
CA ALA A 32 3.29 7.34 5.82
C ALA A 32 4.81 7.52 5.86
N PHE A 33 5.27 8.70 5.46
CA PHE A 33 6.69 9.08 5.51
C PHE A 33 7.00 10.13 6.57
N ALA A 34 5.99 10.61 7.28
CA ALA A 34 6.19 11.66 8.28
C ALA A 34 6.33 11.08 9.68
N GLY A 35 7.45 11.40 10.34
CA GLY A 35 7.68 11.11 11.75
C GLY A 35 8.89 10.23 12.03
N ARG A 36 9.02 9.81 13.29
CA ARG A 36 10.06 8.87 13.76
C ARG A 36 9.79 7.43 13.25
N ASP A 37 8.54 7.13 12.91
CA ASP A 37 8.06 5.80 12.56
C ASP A 37 7.20 5.84 11.29
N SER A 38 7.63 5.18 10.22
CA SER A 38 6.80 4.98 9.03
C SER A 38 5.63 4.05 9.36
N ARG A 39 4.45 4.37 8.82
CA ARG A 39 3.23 3.55 8.94
C ARG A 39 2.74 3.15 7.56
N VAL A 40 1.99 2.05 7.49
CA VAL A 40 1.36 1.56 6.27
C VAL A 40 -0.12 1.42 6.54
N ALA A 41 -0.94 2.28 5.96
CA ALA A 41 -2.36 2.01 5.87
C ALA A 41 -2.62 1.05 4.72
N VAL A 42 -3.46 0.05 4.92
CA VAL A 42 -3.96 -0.83 3.87
C VAL A 42 -5.46 -0.77 3.95
N SER A 43 -6.10 -0.48 2.83
CA SER A 43 -7.53 -0.67 2.65
C SER A 43 -7.75 -1.68 1.54
N GLN A 44 -8.64 -2.62 1.78
CA GLN A 44 -8.98 -3.70 0.88
C GLN A 44 -10.49 -3.78 0.82
N THR A 45 -11.03 -3.69 -0.39
CA THR A 45 -12.45 -3.90 -0.64
C THR A 45 -12.61 -5.32 -1.16
N ALA A 46 -13.19 -6.17 -0.33
CA ALA A 46 -13.67 -7.48 -0.73
C ALA A 46 -15.17 -7.38 -1.06
N PRO A 47 -15.72 -8.32 -1.86
CA PRO A 47 -17.16 -8.43 -2.02
C PRO A 47 -17.80 -8.57 -0.63
N LYS A 48 -18.51 -7.53 -0.17
CA LYS A 48 -19.25 -7.42 1.11
C LYS A 48 -18.43 -7.08 2.37
N GLU A 49 -17.11 -6.89 2.27
CA GLU A 49 -16.28 -6.50 3.42
C GLU A 49 -15.26 -5.43 3.05
N ASN A 50 -15.10 -4.44 3.93
CA ASN A 50 -14.02 -3.47 3.84
C ASN A 50 -13.06 -3.72 5.00
N HIS A 51 -11.83 -4.10 4.69
CA HIS A 51 -10.77 -4.22 5.68
C HIS A 51 -9.87 -3.00 5.55
N ALA A 52 -9.74 -2.23 6.62
CA ALA A 52 -8.82 -1.11 6.70
C ALA A 52 -7.98 -1.22 7.98
N ALA A 53 -6.66 -1.08 7.86
CA ALA A 53 -5.77 -1.10 9.00
C ALA A 53 -4.63 -0.10 8.81
N VAL A 54 -4.11 0.42 9.92
CA VAL A 54 -2.88 1.22 9.96
C VAL A 54 -1.84 0.43 10.72
N LEU A 55 -0.78 0.06 10.03
CA LEU A 55 0.21 -0.90 10.48
C LEU A 55 1.55 -0.21 10.69
N GLY A 56 2.31 -0.68 11.67
CA GLY A 56 3.75 -0.45 11.67
C GLY A 56 4.41 -1.22 10.52
N LEU A 57 5.60 -0.80 10.06
CA LEU A 57 6.31 -1.51 8.98
C LEU A 57 6.53 -3.01 9.28
N ALA A 58 6.84 -3.38 10.52
CA ALA A 58 7.06 -4.77 10.91
C ALA A 58 5.78 -5.61 10.80
N GLU A 59 4.65 -5.04 11.19
CA GLU A 59 3.35 -5.68 11.06
C GLU A 59 2.92 -5.76 9.59
N ALA A 60 3.15 -4.69 8.82
CA ALA A 60 2.91 -4.68 7.38
C ALA A 60 3.74 -5.75 6.65
N LEU A 61 4.87 -6.20 7.20
CA LEU A 61 5.69 -7.27 6.64
C LEU A 61 5.34 -8.67 7.18
N SER A 62 4.39 -8.78 8.11
CA SER A 62 4.04 -10.08 8.69
C SER A 62 3.42 -11.03 7.65
N PRO A 63 3.47 -12.35 7.88
CA PRO A 63 2.84 -13.33 7.00
C PRO A 63 1.34 -13.10 6.80
N SER A 64 0.63 -12.66 7.84
CA SER A 64 -0.81 -12.36 7.74
C SER A 64 -1.07 -11.26 6.71
N TRP A 65 -0.22 -10.23 6.67
CA TRP A 65 -0.35 -9.13 5.70
C TRP A 65 0.26 -9.42 4.33
N ALA A 66 1.14 -10.41 4.22
CA ALA A 66 1.68 -10.85 2.94
C ALA A 66 0.57 -11.37 2.02
N GLU A 67 -0.34 -12.19 2.55
CA GLU A 67 -1.49 -12.70 1.80
C GLU A 67 -2.40 -11.57 1.30
N HIS A 68 -2.68 -10.57 2.14
CA HIS A 68 -3.45 -9.39 1.74
C HIS A 68 -2.77 -8.61 0.61
N ARG A 69 -1.44 -8.43 0.65
CA ARG A 69 -0.68 -7.79 -0.45
C ARG A 69 -0.71 -8.61 -1.73
N THR A 70 -0.58 -9.93 -1.66
CA THR A 70 -0.64 -10.78 -2.85
C THR A 70 -2.01 -10.75 -3.50
N ARG A 71 -3.10 -10.83 -2.70
CA ARG A 71 -4.48 -10.71 -3.19
C ARG A 71 -4.75 -9.35 -3.84
N ALA A 72 -4.12 -8.31 -3.30
CA ALA A 72 -4.10 -6.98 -3.88
C ALA A 72 -3.26 -6.90 -5.17
N GLY A 73 -2.26 -7.77 -5.38
CA GLY A 73 -1.25 -7.53 -6.43
C GLY A 73 -0.22 -6.47 -6.03
N ALA A 74 -0.12 -6.19 -4.74
CA ALA A 74 0.79 -5.25 -4.10
C ALA A 74 2.12 -5.90 -3.66
N ASP A 75 2.46 -7.09 -4.17
CA ASP A 75 3.69 -7.82 -3.79
C ASP A 75 4.96 -6.98 -4.00
N TRP A 76 4.91 -6.08 -4.98
CA TRP A 76 5.99 -5.16 -5.29
C TRP A 76 6.34 -4.20 -4.16
N LEU A 77 5.44 -3.98 -3.20
CA LEU A 77 5.68 -3.15 -2.03
C LEU A 77 6.61 -3.81 -1.02
N GLY A 78 6.63 -5.14 -0.93
CA GLY A 78 7.39 -5.89 0.07
C GLY A 78 8.85 -5.44 0.16
N PRO A 79 9.62 -5.46 -0.94
CA PRO A 79 11.01 -5.01 -0.96
C PRO A 79 11.20 -3.54 -0.53
N TRP A 80 10.21 -2.67 -0.75
CA TRP A 80 10.27 -1.27 -0.31
C TRP A 80 10.01 -1.13 1.18
N LEU A 81 9.03 -1.87 1.72
CA LEU A 81 8.75 -1.90 3.15
C LEU A 81 9.95 -2.45 3.95
N GLU A 82 10.63 -3.50 3.45
CA GLU A 82 11.87 -4.02 4.03
C GLU A 82 13.02 -3.01 4.03
N ARG A 83 13.13 -2.20 2.96
CA ARG A 83 14.13 -1.12 2.92
C ARG A 83 13.78 -0.02 3.91
N LEU A 84 12.51 0.30 4.11
CA LEU A 84 12.07 1.31 5.08
C LEU A 84 12.34 0.87 6.53
N THR A 85 12.29 -0.42 6.87
CA THR A 85 12.61 -0.89 8.24
C THR A 85 14.09 -0.75 8.58
N THR A 86 14.96 -0.89 7.57
CA THR A 86 16.42 -0.89 7.73
C THR A 86 17.05 0.49 7.50
N THR A 87 16.33 1.42 6.86
CA THR A 87 16.87 2.72 6.44
C THR A 87 16.34 3.85 7.30
N ARG A 88 17.22 4.69 7.85
CA ARG A 88 16.85 5.84 8.70
C ARG A 88 17.37 7.17 8.16
N GLY A 89 16.75 8.27 8.59
CA GLY A 89 17.20 9.64 8.31
C GLY A 89 17.20 9.97 6.82
N TRP A 90 18.22 10.67 6.33
CA TRP A 90 18.29 11.11 4.93
C TRP A 90 18.25 9.97 3.91
N ARG A 91 18.68 8.76 4.30
CA ARG A 91 18.65 7.57 3.44
C ARG A 91 17.21 7.07 3.22
N ALA A 92 16.32 7.27 4.19
CA ALA A 92 14.91 6.88 4.06
C ALA A 92 14.27 7.64 2.90
N ARG A 93 14.57 8.94 2.74
CA ARG A 93 14.12 9.76 1.60
C ARG A 93 14.51 9.19 0.23
N GLY A 94 15.61 8.46 0.13
CA GLY A 94 16.01 7.76 -1.10
C GLY A 94 15.06 6.60 -1.42
N VAL A 95 14.71 5.82 -0.39
CA VAL A 95 13.76 4.70 -0.48
C VAL A 95 12.36 5.23 -0.79
N GLU A 96 11.93 6.31 -0.16
CA GLU A 96 10.64 6.98 -0.40
C GLU A 96 10.48 7.41 -1.87
N ARG A 97 11.47 8.14 -2.40
CA ARG A 97 11.46 8.55 -3.82
C ARG A 97 11.45 7.36 -4.76
N GLY A 98 12.19 6.31 -4.42
CA GLY A 98 12.18 5.07 -5.19
C GLY A 98 10.81 4.38 -5.18
N LEU A 99 10.14 4.33 -4.02
CA LEU A 99 8.80 3.78 -3.90
C LEU A 99 7.78 4.57 -4.73
N VAL A 100 7.85 5.91 -4.69
CA VAL A 100 7.01 6.79 -5.52
C VAL A 100 7.26 6.56 -7.00
N ALA A 101 8.52 6.46 -7.42
CA ALA A 101 8.87 6.22 -8.83
C ALA A 101 8.38 4.85 -9.31
N GLU A 102 8.50 3.80 -8.50
CA GLU A 102 8.01 2.46 -8.84
C GLU A 102 6.47 2.45 -8.93
N PHE A 103 5.78 3.20 -8.08
CA PHE A 103 4.33 3.40 -8.20
C PHE A 103 3.96 4.09 -9.51
N GLU A 104 4.58 5.23 -9.84
CA GLU A 104 4.33 5.97 -11.08
C GLU A 104 4.56 5.08 -12.30
N ARG A 105 5.63 4.29 -12.31
CA ARG A 105 5.95 3.35 -13.38
C ARG A 105 4.88 2.26 -13.57
N ARG A 106 4.28 1.78 -12.48
CA ARG A 106 3.28 0.71 -12.51
C ARG A 106 1.88 1.18 -12.85
N HIS A 107 1.50 2.33 -12.32
CA HIS A 107 0.11 2.80 -12.36
C HIS A 107 -0.10 4.00 -13.29
N GLY A 108 0.96 4.52 -13.91
CA GLY A 108 0.89 5.62 -14.88
C GLY A 108 0.47 6.97 -14.27
N ARG A 109 0.44 7.07 -12.94
CA ARG A 109 0.03 8.27 -12.21
C ARG A 109 0.82 8.45 -10.93
N ARG A 110 0.87 9.69 -10.44
CA ARG A 110 1.44 10.00 -9.12
C ARG A 110 0.56 9.44 -8.01
N PRO A 111 1.17 9.01 -6.89
CA PRO A 111 0.41 8.71 -5.69
C PRO A 111 -0.15 9.99 -5.09
N THR A 112 -1.34 9.90 -4.49
CA THR A 112 -2.01 11.04 -3.85
C THR A 112 -1.41 11.29 -2.48
N SER A 113 -1.51 12.50 -1.94
CA SER A 113 -1.13 12.79 -0.55
C SER A 113 -2.33 13.28 0.23
N TYR A 114 -2.46 12.86 1.49
CA TYR A 114 -3.41 13.43 2.44
C TYR A 114 -2.68 13.82 3.72
N ASP A 115 -3.11 14.92 4.32
CA ASP A 115 -2.79 15.21 5.70
C ASP A 115 -3.75 14.41 6.58
N TRP A 116 -3.18 13.55 7.42
CA TRP A 116 -3.94 12.84 8.44
C TRP A 116 -3.58 13.44 9.79
N ASP A 117 -4.56 14.10 10.41
CA ASP A 117 -4.52 14.45 11.82
C ASP A 117 -4.97 13.22 12.61
N VAL A 118 -4.03 12.58 13.29
CA VAL A 118 -4.26 11.53 14.31
C VAL A 118 -3.95 12.09 15.68
#